data_AF-A0A1I2Q5I2-F1
#
_entry.id   AF-A0A1I2Q5I2-F1
#
_cell.length_a   1.000
_cell.length_b   1.000
_cell.length_c   1.000
_cell.angle_alpha   90.00
_cell.angle_beta   90.00
_cell.angle_gamma   90.00
#
_symmetry.space_group_name_H-M   'P 1'
#
loop_
_entity.id
_entity.type
_entity.pdbx_description
1 polymer ?
#
loop_
_entity_poly.entity_id
_entity_poly.type
_entity_poly.pdbx_seq_one_letter_code
_entity_poly.pdbx_strand_id
1 'polypeptide(L)'
;MVALKLFRIIIHFMLKIIFLPIQIVLTVLISMLDFASGVISVVFGLVGGIFVLLAFSFLFTSPIDWKMFMEALIFGSLIGVLPHLVRYCGDTILMYIKVLLDMI
;
A
#
# COMPACT_ATOMS: atom_id res chain seq x y z
N MET A 1 -5.27 -39.27 -25.64
CA MET A 1 -5.28 -38.50 -24.36
C MET A 1 -3.91 -37.95 -23.97
N VAL A 2 -2.81 -38.72 -24.09
CA VAL A 2 -1.46 -38.27 -23.69
C VAL A 2 -0.95 -37.09 -24.54
N ALA A 3 -1.10 -37.14 -25.86
CA ALA A 3 -0.65 -36.07 -26.77
C ALA A 3 -1.30 -34.70 -26.49
N LEU A 4 -2.59 -34.69 -26.13
CA LEU A 4 -3.33 -33.47 -25.81
C LEU A 4 -2.88 -32.84 -24.49
N LYS A 5 -2.52 -33.67 -23.50
CA LYS A 5 -1.85 -33.22 -22.26
C LYS A 5 -0.48 -32.61 -22.56
N LEU A 6 0.31 -33.27 -23.41
CA LEU A 6 1.64 -32.79 -23.78
C LEU A 6 1.58 -31.43 -24.50
N PHE A 7 0.65 -31.30 -25.44
CA PHE A 7 0.43 -30.06 -26.18
C PHE A 7 0.04 -28.89 -25.27
N ARG A 8 -0.83 -29.15 -24.28
CA ARG A 8 -1.21 -28.15 -23.26
C ARG A 8 -0.01 -27.69 -22.43
N ILE A 9 0.87 -28.60 -22.02
CA ILE A 9 2.07 -28.29 -21.24
C ILE A 9 3.03 -27.40 -22.04
N ILE A 10 3.25 -27.71 -23.32
CA ILE A 10 4.15 -26.93 -24.19
C ILE A 10 3.62 -25.51 -24.40
N ILE A 11 2.31 -25.36 -24.66
CA ILE A 11 1.69 -24.03 -24.80
C ILE A 11 1.82 -23.22 -23.52
N HIS A 12 1.51 -23.82 -22.37
CA HIS A 12 1.61 -23.15 -21.08
C HIS A 12 3.07 -22.74 -20.76
N PHE A 13 4.05 -23.59 -21.09
CA PHE A 13 5.46 -23.27 -20.92
C PHE A 13 5.91 -22.10 -21.80
N MET A 14 5.48 -22.07 -23.07
CA MET A 14 5.76 -20.97 -23.99
C MET A 14 5.13 -19.65 -23.51
N LEU A 15 3.86 -19.68 -23.08
CA LEU A 15 3.17 -18.52 -22.51
C LEU A 15 3.93 -17.99 -21.29
N LYS A 16 4.34 -18.88 -20.38
CA LYS A 16 5.08 -18.49 -19.17
C LYS A 16 6.40 -17.79 -19.48
N ILE A 17 7.13 -18.25 -20.50
CA ILE A 17 8.36 -17.58 -20.97
C ILE A 17 8.05 -16.18 -21.52
N ILE A 18 6.97 -16.05 -22.29
CA ILE A 18 6.56 -14.77 -22.88
C ILE A 18 6.11 -13.77 -21.80
N PHE A 19 5.44 -14.23 -20.74
CA PHE A 19 4.96 -13.39 -19.64
C PHE A 19 6.00 -13.13 -18.54
N LEU A 20 7.11 -13.86 -18.53
CA LEU A 20 8.20 -13.68 -17.55
C LEU A 20 8.69 -12.22 -17.43
N PRO A 21 8.93 -11.47 -18.52
CA PRO A 21 9.37 -10.08 -18.43
C PRO A 21 8.33 -9.19 -17.74
N ILE A 22 7.04 -9.44 -18.01
CA ILE A 22 5.93 -8.69 -17.40
C ILE A 22 5.89 -8.97 -15.89
N GLN A 23 6.11 -10.22 -15.45
CA GLN A 23 6.19 -10.56 -14.02
C GLN A 23 7.35 -9.87 -13.30
N ILE A 24 8.51 -9.75 -13.96
CA ILE A 24 9.67 -9.03 -13.43
C ILE A 24 9.33 -7.55 -13.25
N VAL A 25 8.77 -6.91 -14.28
CA VAL A 25 8.34 -5.50 -14.22
C VAL A 25 7.32 -5.29 -13.09
N LEU A 26 6.35 -6.18 -12.95
CA LEU A 26 5.34 -6.10 -11.89
C LEU A 26 5.98 -6.20 -10.49
N THR A 27 6.96 -7.09 -10.33
CA THR A 27 7.68 -7.27 -9.06
C THR A 27 8.52 -6.05 -8.70
N VAL A 28 9.18 -5.45 -9.70
CA VAL A 28 9.91 -4.18 -9.51
C VAL A 28 8.93 -3.07 -9.14
N LEU A 29 7.77 -2.98 -9.80
CA LEU A 29 6.77 -1.96 -9.51
C LEU A 29 6.22 -2.07 -8.10
N ILE A 30 5.91 -3.28 -7.62
CA ILE A 30 5.51 -3.54 -6.23
C ILE A 30 6.60 -3.07 -5.27
N SER A 31 7.87 -3.42 -5.54
CA SER A 31 9.00 -3.02 -4.69
C SER A 31 9.18 -1.50 -4.64
N MET A 32 8.99 -0.81 -5.77
CA MET A 32 9.04 0.66 -5.85
C MET A 32 7.88 1.31 -5.08
N LEU A 33 6.68 0.73 -5.16
CA LEU A 33 5.52 1.19 -4.40
C LEU A 33 5.74 1.02 -2.89
N ASP A 34 6.28 -0.13 -2.46
CA ASP A 34 6.63 -0.40 -1.07
C ASP A 34 7.65 0.61 -0.53
N PHE A 35 8.68 0.92 -1.32
CA PHE A 35 9.67 1.93 -0.94
C PHE A 35 9.05 3.32 -0.83
N ALA A 36 8.35 3.78 -1.89
CA ALA A 36 7.76 5.11 -1.92
C ALA A 36 6.71 5.28 -0.80
N SER A 37 5.87 4.27 -0.59
CA SER A 37 4.88 4.28 0.49
C SER A 37 5.52 4.28 1.88
N GLY A 38 6.65 3.58 2.06
CA GLY A 38 7.42 3.63 3.30
C GLY A 38 7.92 5.05 3.61
N VAL A 39 8.51 5.73 2.62
CA VAL A 39 8.98 7.11 2.78
C VAL A 39 7.81 8.06 3.08
N ILE A 40 6.71 7.96 2.33
CA ILE A 40 5.52 8.79 2.54
C ILE A 40 4.91 8.52 3.93
N SER A 41 4.84 7.27 4.35
CA SER A 41 4.34 6.86 5.67
C SER A 41 5.14 7.48 6.81
N VAL A 42 6.47 7.52 6.70
CA VAL A 42 7.32 8.18 7.71
C VAL A 42 7.01 9.67 7.78
N VAL A 43 6.93 10.36 6.64
CA VAL A 43 6.67 11.81 6.61
C VAL A 43 5.29 12.14 7.19
N PHE A 44 4.25 11.46 6.72
CA PHE A 44 2.88 11.69 7.19
C PHE A 44 2.69 11.22 8.64
N GLY A 45 3.36 10.15 9.07
CA GLY A 45 3.38 9.71 10.46
C GLY A 45 4.00 10.74 11.39
N LEU A 46 5.10 11.39 10.97
CA LEU A 46 5.71 12.51 11.71
C LEU A 46 4.77 13.71 11.78
N VAL A 47 4.20 14.12 10.64
CA VAL A 47 3.25 15.26 10.60
C VAL A 47 2.03 14.97 11.47
N GLY A 48 1.39 13.81 11.31
CA GLY A 48 0.25 13.39 12.12
C GLY A 48 0.58 13.31 13.61
N GLY A 49 1.76 12.77 13.96
CA GLY A 49 2.27 12.75 15.33
C GLY A 49 2.44 14.13 15.94
N ILE A 50 2.95 15.10 15.19
CA ILE A 50 3.06 16.51 15.63
C ILE A 50 1.67 17.09 15.92
N PHE A 51 0.68 16.84 15.06
CA PHE A 51 -0.70 17.30 15.30
C PHE A 51 -1.31 16.66 16.57
N VAL A 52 -1.07 15.36 16.79
CA VAL A 52 -1.52 14.68 18.01
C VAL A 52 -0.84 15.26 19.25
N LEU A 53 0.47 15.53 19.19
CA LEU A 53 1.20 16.18 20.30
C LEU A 53 0.68 17.60 20.57
N LEU A 54 0.41 18.38 19.51
CA LEU A 54 -0.21 19.70 19.61
C LEU A 54 -1.61 19.60 20.23
N ALA A 55 -2.37 18.54 19.94
CA ALA A 55 -3.68 18.35 20.56
C ALA A 55 -3.57 18.38 22.09
N PHE A 56 -2.60 17.69 22.68
CA PHE A 56 -2.39 17.68 24.13
C PHE A 56 -2.10 19.06 24.73
N SER A 57 -1.56 20.00 23.95
CA SER A 57 -1.36 21.38 24.45
C SER A 57 -2.68 22.08 24.82
N PHE A 58 -3.78 21.76 24.13
CA PHE A 58 -5.11 22.33 24.39
C PHE A 58 -5.73 21.86 25.73
N LEU A 59 -5.22 20.78 26.33
CA LEU A 59 -5.62 20.34 27.67
C LEU A 59 -5.05 21.22 28.78
N PHE A 60 -3.99 21.99 28.50
CA PHE A 60 -3.34 22.87 29.47
C PHE A 60 -3.77 24.34 29.36
N THR A 61 -4.55 24.69 28.34
CA THR A 61 -5.22 26.00 28.24
C THR A 61 -6.42 26.07 29.18
N SER A 62 -6.61 27.23 29.84
CA SER A 62 -7.78 27.50 30.68
C SER A 62 -8.61 28.64 30.08
N PRO A 63 -9.90 28.43 29.76
CA PRO A 63 -10.66 27.18 29.88
C PRO A 63 -10.18 26.11 28.89
N ILE A 64 -10.38 24.83 29.25
CA ILE A 64 -9.99 23.69 28.39
C ILE A 64 -10.86 23.69 27.13
N ASP A 65 -10.22 23.78 25.97
CA ASP A 65 -10.90 23.68 24.67
C ASP A 65 -10.96 22.23 24.20
N TRP A 66 -11.95 21.50 24.74
CA TRP A 66 -12.21 20.10 24.40
C TRP A 66 -12.51 19.87 22.93
N LYS A 67 -13.08 20.87 22.24
CA LYS A 67 -13.42 20.75 20.82
C LYS A 67 -12.14 20.75 19.98
N MET A 68 -11.27 21.75 20.17
CA MET A 68 -9.99 21.81 19.47
C MET A 68 -9.11 20.60 19.79
N PHE A 69 -9.11 20.13 21.04
CA PHE A 69 -8.40 18.90 21.43
C PHE A 69 -8.83 17.70 20.57
N MET A 70 -10.14 17.41 20.51
CA MET A 70 -10.65 16.26 19.76
C MET A 70 -10.42 16.41 18.25
N GLU A 71 -10.65 17.60 17.69
CA GLU A 71 -10.45 17.86 16.26
C GLU A 71 -8.98 17.66 15.86
N ALA A 72 -8.03 18.20 16.62
CA ALA A 72 -6.61 18.06 16.36
C ALA A 72 -6.12 16.60 16.50
N LEU A 73 -6.65 15.87 17.50
CA LEU A 73 -6.33 14.46 17.72
C LEU A 73 -6.82 13.59 16.56
N ILE A 74 -8.08 13.76 16.15
CA ILE A 74 -8.66 13.02 15.02
C ILE A 74 -7.91 13.37 13.73
N PHE A 75 -7.69 14.65 13.46
CA PHE A 75 -7.02 15.10 12.24
C PHE A 75 -5.58 14.57 12.15
N GLY A 76 -4.81 14.67 13.24
CA GLY A 76 -3.45 14.13 13.31
C GLY A 76 -3.41 12.61 13.10
N SER A 77 -4.33 11.88 13.73
CA SER A 77 -4.43 10.42 13.55
C SER A 77 -4.79 10.01 12.11
N LEU A 78 -5.71 10.75 11.47
CA LEU A 78 -6.17 10.48 10.11
C LEU A 78 -5.05 10.72 9.08
N ILE A 79 -4.31 11.82 9.24
CA ILE A 79 -3.14 12.12 8.41
C ILE A 79 -2.09 11.02 8.53
N GLY A 80 -1.80 10.57 9.76
CA GLY A 80 -0.81 9.51 9.99
C GLY A 80 -1.19 8.18 9.34
N VAL A 81 -2.48 7.84 9.29
CA VAL A 81 -2.97 6.57 8.72
C VAL A 81 -3.16 6.60 7.20
N LEU A 82 -3.39 7.77 6.61
CA LEU A 82 -3.70 7.92 5.18
C LEU A 82 -2.72 7.20 4.22
N PRO A 83 -1.38 7.28 4.39
CA PRO A 83 -0.42 6.59 3.52
C PRO A 83 -0.57 5.07 3.56
N HIS A 84 -0.91 4.52 4.73
CA HIS A 84 -1.08 3.09 4.90
C HIS A 84 -2.30 2.57 4.13
N LEU A 85 -3.38 3.34 4.08
CA LEU A 85 -4.57 3.00 3.30
C LEU A 85 -4.30 3.00 1.80
N VAL A 86 -3.61 4.03 1.30
CA VAL A 86 -3.25 4.13 -0.12
C VAL A 86 -2.32 2.99 -0.53
N ARG A 87 -1.32 2.67 0.30
CA ARG A 87 -0.43 1.53 0.08
C ARG A 87 -1.20 0.22 0.00
N TYR A 88 -2.04 -0.06 0.99
CA TYR A 88 -2.80 -1.31 1.05
C TYR A 88 -3.66 -1.53 -0.20
N CYS A 89 -4.29 -0.47 -0.70
CA CYS A 89 -5.07 -0.51 -1.94
C CYS A 89 -4.17 -0.83 -3.15
N GLY A 90 -3.03 -0.14 -3.28
CA GLY A 90 -2.08 -0.35 -4.37
C GLY A 90 -1.49 -1.76 -4.38
N ASP A 91 -1.06 -2.26 -3.22
CA ASP A 91 -0.51 -3.62 -3.07
C ASP A 91 -1.54 -4.69 -3.45
N THR A 92 -2.80 -4.51 -3.02
CA THR A 92 -3.88 -5.45 -3.33
C THR A 92 -4.13 -5.55 -4.83
N ILE A 93 -4.18 -4.41 -5.54
CA ILE A 93 -4.41 -4.38 -6.98
C ILE A 93 -3.24 -5.01 -7.74
N LEU A 94 -2.00 -4.65 -7.39
CA LEU A 94 -0.80 -5.17 -8.07
C LEU A 94 -0.62 -6.68 -7.83
N MET A 95 -0.88 -7.15 -6.61
CA MET A 95 -0.86 -8.59 -6.30
C MET A 95 -1.95 -9.34 -7.06
N TYR A 96 -3.15 -8.78 -7.17
CA TYR A 96 -4.24 -9.39 -7.95
C TYR A 96 -3.85 -9.56 -9.43
N ILE A 97 -3.25 -8.54 -10.05
CA ILE A 97 -2.76 -8.61 -11.43
C ILE A 97 -1.66 -9.68 -11.56
N LYS A 98 -0.76 -9.77 -10.57
CA LYS A 98 0.31 -10.77 -10.56
C LYS A 98 -0.25 -12.21 -10.55
N VAL A 99 -1.23 -12.47 -9.68
CA VAL A 99 -1.87 -13.79 -9.55
C VAL A 99 -2.63 -14.16 -10.83
N LEU A 100 -3.35 -13.21 -11.43
CA LEU A 100 -4.02 -13.45 -12.72
C LEU A 100 -3.03 -13.84 -13.81
N LEU A 101 -1.87 -13.20 -13.85
CA LEU A 101 -0.83 -13.48 -14.84
C LEU A 101 -0.16 -14.85 -14.62
N ASP A 102 -0.02 -15.28 -13.35
CA ASP A 102 0.50 -16.60 -13.01
C ASP A 102 -0.47 -17.75 -13.37
N MET A 103 -1.76 -17.47 -13.52
CA MET A 103 -2.77 -18.47 -13.90
C MET A 103 -2.82 -18.78 -15.41
N ILE A 104 -2.16 -17.98 -16.24
CA ILE A 104 -2.11 -18.12 -17.72
C ILE A 104 -0.99 -19.07 -18.13
#